data_AF-A0A961LLB3-F1
#
_entry.id   AF-A0A961LLB3-F1
#
_cell.length_a   1.000
_cell.length_b   1.000
_cell.length_c   1.000
_cell.angle_alpha   90.00
_cell.angle_beta   90.00
_cell.angle_gamma   90.00
#
_symmetry.space_group_name_H-M   'P 1'
#
loop_
_entity.id
_entity.type
_entity.pdbx_description
1 polymer ?
#
loop_
_entity_poly.entity_id
_entity_poly.type
_entity_poly.pdbx_seq_one_letter_code
_entity_poly.pdbx_strand_id
1 'polypeptide(L)'
;MQFSPQQDEALKAVARWLKDGRTPLFRLFGYAGTGKTTLARYFAEHVDGEVQFAAFTGKAAQVLRSKGATNARTIHSLIYRPRGEEEVADETTGKTSFAPTFSLNRQSPVARAKLIIVDECSMVDEQLGRDLMSFGTPILVLGDPGQLPPISGGGFFTDAEPDMLLTEIHRQARDNPIIAMALDVREGRELMYGDYGTAQVIAKGDVTQDLVLDADQVLVGTNRTRRRYNMRLRELKGFTASYPQAGDKLVCLRNDPAKGLLNGSLWKVMTASRETVKPGINILVTPEEDDPDRGAAKIKLLKAAFEDPEADIPWQTKKRFDDFDYGYALTVHKAQGSQWDNVVLFDESFAFRDTRERWLYTAITRAAERLTVVR
;
A
#
# COMPACT_ATOMS: atom_id res chain seq x y z
N MET A 1 23.53 11.12 13.19
CA MET A 1 22.58 10.02 13.46
C MET A 1 23.40 8.82 13.93
N GLN A 2 23.00 8.11 14.99
CA GLN A 2 23.75 6.95 15.50
C GLN A 2 23.08 5.66 15.00
N PHE A 3 23.81 4.88 14.19
CA PHE A 3 23.33 3.61 13.64
C PHE A 3 23.63 2.45 14.60
N SER A 4 22.81 1.39 14.56
CA SER A 4 23.16 0.14 15.25
C SER A 4 24.33 -0.58 14.56
N PRO A 5 25.03 -1.51 15.23
CA PRO A 5 26.10 -2.29 14.60
C PRO A 5 25.66 -3.00 13.31
N GLN A 6 24.46 -3.60 13.31
CA GLN A 6 23.92 -4.28 12.12
C GLN A 6 23.59 -3.30 10.99
N GLN A 7 23.12 -2.10 11.32
CA GLN A 7 22.89 -1.05 10.33
C GLN A 7 24.20 -0.54 9.72
N ASP A 8 25.23 -0.35 10.54
CA ASP A 8 26.57 0.04 10.06
C ASP A 8 27.18 -1.03 9.14
N GLU A 9 26.97 -2.32 9.45
CA GLU A 9 27.35 -3.42 8.57
C GLU A 9 26.60 -3.38 7.24
N ALA A 10 25.28 -3.12 7.26
CA ALA A 10 24.48 -2.95 6.05
C ALA A 10 24.95 -1.76 5.20
N LEU A 11 25.28 -0.63 5.83
CA LEU A 11 25.86 0.54 5.13
C LEU A 11 27.16 0.18 4.41
N LYS A 12 28.07 -0.52 5.12
CA LYS A 12 29.35 -0.98 4.55
C LYS A 12 29.16 -1.98 3.40
N ALA A 13 28.20 -2.90 3.54
CA ALA A 13 27.91 -3.90 2.52
C ALA A 13 27.38 -3.26 1.23
N VAL A 14 26.40 -2.35 1.34
CA VAL A 14 25.83 -1.63 0.19
C VAL A 14 26.87 -0.73 -0.46
N ALA A 15 27.69 -0.01 0.32
CA ALA A 15 28.75 0.83 -0.22
C ALA A 15 29.81 0.01 -0.99
N ARG A 16 30.17 -1.17 -0.48
CA ARG A 16 31.08 -2.09 -1.17
C ARG A 16 30.47 -2.61 -2.46
N TRP A 17 29.22 -3.04 -2.42
CA TRP A 17 28.48 -3.51 -3.60
C TRP A 17 28.43 -2.46 -4.71
N LEU A 18 28.08 -1.22 -4.37
CA LEU A 18 28.04 -0.10 -5.33
C LEU A 18 29.41 0.17 -5.95
N LYS A 19 30.48 0.06 -5.17
CA LYS A 19 31.86 0.28 -5.64
C LYS A 19 32.36 -0.86 -6.53
N ASP A 20 32.02 -2.11 -6.18
CA ASP A 20 32.47 -3.29 -6.91
C ASP A 20 31.78 -3.42 -8.28
N GLY A 21 30.51 -3.02 -8.38
CA GLY A 21 29.75 -2.97 -9.64
C GLY A 21 29.53 -4.33 -10.31
N ARG A 22 29.74 -5.45 -9.60
CA ARG A 22 29.68 -6.80 -10.15
C ARG A 22 28.26 -7.31 -10.37
N THR A 23 27.33 -6.92 -9.51
CA THR A 23 25.91 -7.33 -9.60
C THR A 23 25.03 -6.09 -9.69
N PRO A 24 23.98 -6.12 -10.52
CA PRO A 24 23.07 -4.98 -10.69
C PRO A 24 22.03 -4.86 -9.56
N LEU A 25 21.94 -5.82 -8.64
CA LEU A 25 20.91 -5.91 -7.63
C LEU A 25 21.50 -6.21 -6.25
N PHE A 26 21.02 -5.51 -5.23
CA PHE A 26 21.30 -5.78 -3.82
C PHE A 26 19.99 -5.80 -3.01
N ARG A 27 19.79 -6.86 -2.23
CA ARG A 27 18.62 -7.09 -1.38
C ARG A 27 18.93 -6.77 0.08
N LEU A 28 18.46 -5.62 0.54
CA LEU A 28 18.52 -5.24 1.95
C LEU A 28 17.14 -5.43 2.57
N PHE A 29 16.94 -6.57 3.22
CA PHE A 29 15.68 -6.89 3.87
C PHE A 29 15.73 -6.56 5.35
N GLY A 30 14.57 -6.41 5.95
CA GLY A 30 14.45 -6.21 7.39
C GLY A 30 13.02 -6.18 7.84
N TYR A 31 12.79 -6.56 9.09
CA TYR A 31 11.45 -6.53 9.69
C TYR A 31 10.99 -5.10 9.99
N ALA A 32 9.74 -4.94 10.42
CA ALA A 32 9.22 -3.67 10.91
C ALA A 32 10.06 -3.14 12.08
N GLY A 33 10.31 -1.84 12.12
CA GLY A 33 11.12 -1.22 13.18
C GLY A 33 12.65 -1.36 13.06
N THR A 34 13.17 -2.03 12.02
CA THR A 34 14.64 -2.20 11.80
C THR A 34 15.32 -0.98 11.14
N GLY A 35 14.55 0.02 10.71
CA GLY A 35 15.07 1.28 10.19
C GLY A 35 15.46 1.29 8.71
N LYS A 36 14.89 0.42 7.87
CA LYS A 36 15.12 0.36 6.41
C LYS A 36 15.03 1.72 5.72
N THR A 37 13.95 2.48 5.94
CA THR A 37 13.75 3.80 5.33
C THR A 37 14.79 4.84 5.79
N THR A 38 15.38 4.66 6.96
CA THR A 38 16.48 5.52 7.44
C THR A 38 17.76 5.24 6.66
N LEU A 39 18.06 3.96 6.39
CA LEU A 39 19.18 3.58 5.53
C LEU A 39 18.98 4.04 4.08
N ALA A 40 17.77 3.91 3.55
CA ALA A 40 17.41 4.38 2.22
C ALA A 40 17.77 5.86 2.00
N ARG A 41 17.44 6.72 2.98
CA ARG A 41 17.78 8.14 2.96
C ARG A 41 19.28 8.38 3.04
N TYR A 42 19.96 7.68 3.95
CA TYR A 42 21.41 7.78 4.07
C TYR A 42 22.10 7.48 2.73
N PHE A 43 21.70 6.41 2.03
CA PHE A 43 22.27 6.10 0.72
C PHE A 43 21.99 7.18 -0.32
N ALA A 44 20.78 7.74 -0.35
CA ALA A 44 20.45 8.82 -1.28
C ALA A 44 21.27 10.09 -1.06
N GLU A 45 21.67 10.38 0.19
CA GLU A 45 22.50 11.55 0.52
C GLU A 45 24.00 11.34 0.26
N HIS A 46 24.47 10.09 0.23
CA HIS A 46 25.92 9.77 0.19
C HIS A 46 26.39 9.15 -1.14
N VAL A 47 25.48 8.80 -2.05
CA VAL A 47 25.84 8.37 -3.39
C VAL A 47 26.19 9.58 -4.25
N ASP A 48 27.35 9.56 -4.91
CA ASP A 48 27.79 10.60 -5.83
C ASP A 48 27.03 10.50 -7.17
N GLY A 49 25.83 11.08 -7.19
CA GLY A 49 24.97 11.22 -8.36
C GLY A 49 23.48 11.10 -8.03
N GLU A 50 22.67 11.00 -9.08
CA GLU A 50 21.22 10.99 -8.93
C GLU A 50 20.73 9.62 -8.42
N VAL A 51 20.01 9.63 -7.29
CA VAL A 51 19.33 8.45 -6.74
C VAL A 51 17.83 8.55 -7.03
N GLN A 52 17.27 7.50 -7.61
CA GLN A 52 15.84 7.43 -7.93
C GLN A 52 15.11 6.50 -6.98
N PHE A 53 14.03 6.99 -6.35
CA PHE A 53 13.20 6.20 -5.47
C PHE A 53 12.00 5.62 -6.22
N ALA A 54 11.74 4.35 -6.01
CA ALA A 54 10.64 3.63 -6.61
C ALA A 54 9.86 2.83 -5.55
N ALA A 55 8.58 2.61 -5.79
CA ALA A 55 7.77 1.67 -5.02
C ALA A 55 6.77 0.94 -5.91
N PHE A 56 6.21 -0.17 -5.43
CA PHE A 56 5.18 -0.89 -6.19
C PHE A 56 3.88 -0.08 -6.32
N THR A 57 3.38 0.47 -5.21
CA THR A 57 2.12 1.23 -5.17
C THR A 57 2.34 2.74 -5.12
N GLY A 58 1.38 3.50 -5.65
CA GLY A 58 1.41 4.97 -5.57
C GLY A 58 1.39 5.47 -4.12
N LYS A 59 0.72 4.72 -3.25
CA LYS A 59 0.63 4.98 -1.82
C LYS A 59 1.98 4.79 -1.11
N ALA A 60 2.70 3.70 -1.39
CA ALA A 60 4.05 3.49 -0.85
C ALA A 60 5.02 4.59 -1.35
N ALA A 61 4.93 4.97 -2.63
CA ALA A 61 5.71 6.09 -3.16
C ALA A 61 5.39 7.42 -2.47
N GLN A 62 4.14 7.68 -2.09
CA GLN A 62 3.75 8.85 -1.30
C GLN A 62 4.34 8.81 0.12
N VAL A 63 4.30 7.66 0.78
CA VAL A 63 4.92 7.49 2.11
C VAL A 63 6.42 7.78 2.03
N LEU A 64 7.12 7.32 0.99
CA LEU A 64 8.51 7.68 0.75
C LEU A 64 8.71 9.19 0.59
N ARG A 65 7.88 9.88 -0.20
CA ARG A 65 7.95 11.34 -0.36
C ARG A 65 7.78 12.08 0.97
N SER A 66 6.79 11.69 1.78
CA SER A 66 6.57 12.27 3.12
C SER A 66 7.77 12.13 4.06
N LYS A 67 8.60 11.11 3.83
CA LYS A 67 9.82 10.85 4.60
C LYS A 67 11.07 11.52 4.01
N GLY A 68 10.94 12.30 2.94
CA GLY A 68 12.01 13.10 2.33
C GLY A 68 12.50 12.62 0.95
N ALA A 69 12.02 11.49 0.45
CA ALA A 69 12.36 11.01 -0.89
C ALA A 69 11.48 11.67 -1.96
N THR A 70 11.67 12.96 -2.20
CA THR A 70 10.77 13.84 -2.99
C THR A 70 10.54 13.39 -4.43
N ASN A 71 11.47 12.65 -5.03
CA ASN A 71 11.36 12.10 -6.39
C ASN A 71 10.72 10.69 -6.45
N ALA A 72 10.23 10.14 -5.33
CA ALA A 72 9.67 8.79 -5.31
C ALA A 72 8.40 8.64 -6.16
N ARG A 73 8.40 7.60 -7.02
CA ARG A 73 7.32 7.27 -7.97
C ARG A 73 7.04 5.76 -8.00
N THR A 74 5.95 5.34 -8.66
CA THR A 74 5.76 3.90 -8.87
C THR A 74 6.73 3.37 -9.90
N ILE A 75 7.21 2.13 -9.75
CA ILE A 75 8.08 1.47 -10.74
C ILE A 75 7.46 1.57 -12.13
N HIS A 76 6.16 1.24 -12.24
CA HIS A 76 5.42 1.31 -13.50
C HIS A 76 5.46 2.71 -14.14
N SER A 77 5.23 3.78 -13.36
CA SER A 77 5.27 5.16 -13.88
C SER A 77 6.67 5.63 -14.26
N LEU A 78 7.71 5.03 -13.66
CA LEU A 78 9.10 5.33 -13.98
C LEU A 78 9.49 4.65 -15.29
N ILE A 79 9.18 3.37 -15.47
CA ILE A 79 9.77 2.58 -16.55
C ILE A 79 8.88 2.46 -17.79
N TYR A 80 7.59 2.76 -17.70
CA TYR A 80 6.67 2.65 -18.84
C TYR A 80 6.11 3.99 -19.31
N ARG A 81 5.71 4.02 -20.59
CA ARG A 81 4.87 5.05 -21.19
C ARG A 81 3.67 4.41 -21.89
N PRO A 82 2.49 5.07 -21.92
CA PRO A 82 1.32 4.56 -22.63
C PRO A 82 1.60 4.40 -24.13
N ARG A 83 1.10 3.34 -24.74
CA ARG A 83 1.22 3.07 -26.18
C ARG A 83 -0.15 3.01 -26.89
N GLY A 84 -1.18 2.48 -26.24
CA GLY A 84 -2.53 2.35 -26.83
C GLY A 84 -3.48 1.54 -25.95
N GLU A 85 -4.52 0.98 -26.56
CA GLU A 85 -5.44 -0.01 -25.95
C GLU A 85 -5.45 -1.27 -26.83
N GLU A 86 -5.54 -2.46 -26.23
CA GLU A 86 -5.72 -3.74 -26.93
C GLU A 86 -6.90 -4.53 -26.37
N GLU A 87 -7.50 -5.38 -27.19
CA GLU A 87 -8.60 -6.25 -26.77
C GLU A 87 -8.05 -7.49 -26.06
N VAL A 88 -8.45 -7.68 -24.81
CA VAL A 88 -8.09 -8.79 -23.93
C VAL A 88 -9.34 -9.60 -23.64
N ALA A 89 -9.29 -10.89 -23.99
CA ALA A 89 -10.33 -11.85 -23.63
C ALA A 89 -10.03 -12.45 -22.25
N ASP A 90 -11.01 -12.42 -21.36
CA ASP A 90 -10.98 -13.20 -20.13
C ASP A 90 -11.24 -14.66 -20.47
N GLU A 91 -10.24 -15.52 -20.32
CA GLU A 91 -10.31 -16.95 -20.64
C GLU A 91 -11.36 -17.70 -19.81
N THR A 92 -11.73 -17.17 -18.64
CA THR A 92 -12.68 -17.78 -17.71
C THR A 92 -14.12 -17.39 -18.04
N THR A 93 -14.34 -16.13 -18.41
CA THR A 93 -15.68 -15.60 -18.66
C THR A 93 -16.03 -15.46 -20.14
N GLY A 94 -15.05 -15.62 -21.04
CA GLY A 94 -15.20 -15.43 -22.48
C GLY A 94 -15.45 -13.97 -22.90
N LYS A 95 -15.36 -13.02 -21.96
CA LYS A 95 -15.65 -11.61 -22.20
C LYS A 95 -14.43 -10.89 -22.73
N THR A 96 -14.61 -10.09 -23.78
CA THR A 96 -13.56 -9.19 -24.26
C THR A 96 -13.65 -7.82 -23.58
N SER A 97 -12.49 -7.31 -23.17
CA SER A 97 -12.32 -6.00 -22.54
C SER A 97 -11.13 -5.29 -23.16
N PHE A 98 -11.14 -3.96 -23.21
CA PHE A 98 -10.00 -3.21 -23.75
C PHE A 98 -9.06 -2.82 -22.62
N ALA A 99 -7.82 -3.30 -22.65
CA ALA A 99 -6.79 -2.98 -21.67
C ALA A 99 -5.75 -2.00 -22.25
N PRO A 100 -5.25 -1.04 -21.46
CA PRO A 100 -4.18 -0.15 -21.91
C PRO A 100 -2.89 -0.95 -22.12
N THR A 101 -2.18 -0.65 -23.20
CA THR A 101 -0.87 -1.20 -23.50
C THR A 101 0.23 -0.20 -23.19
N PHE A 102 1.36 -0.73 -22.73
CA PHE A 102 2.51 0.04 -22.28
C PHE A 102 3.78 -0.36 -23.04
N SER A 103 4.73 0.57 -23.13
CA SER A 103 6.06 0.31 -23.68
C SER A 103 7.13 0.90 -22.78
N LEU A 104 8.32 0.30 -22.78
CA LEU A 104 9.44 0.78 -21.97
C LEU A 104 9.83 2.21 -22.36
N ASN A 105 9.93 3.07 -21.36
CA ASN A 105 10.41 4.43 -21.48
C ASN A 105 11.94 4.47 -21.31
N ARG A 106 12.66 4.24 -22.40
CA ARG A 106 14.14 4.28 -22.41
C ARG A 106 14.74 5.65 -22.04
N GLN A 107 13.95 6.72 -22.05
CA GLN A 107 14.36 8.07 -21.64
C GLN A 107 14.06 8.37 -20.17
N SER A 108 13.59 7.38 -19.42
CA SER A 108 13.27 7.53 -18.00
C SER A 108 14.49 7.98 -17.17
N PRO A 109 14.28 8.79 -16.11
CA PRO A 109 15.34 9.16 -15.17
C PRO A 109 16.11 7.97 -14.61
N VAL A 110 15.46 6.81 -14.50
CA VAL A 110 16.11 5.59 -14.00
C VAL A 110 17.30 5.16 -14.86
N ALA A 111 17.32 5.50 -16.16
CA ALA A 111 18.43 5.16 -17.06
C ALA A 111 19.70 5.99 -16.81
N ARG A 112 19.58 7.13 -16.12
CA ARG A 112 20.68 8.06 -15.82
C ARG A 112 21.08 8.06 -14.35
N ALA A 113 20.24 7.48 -13.50
CA ALA A 113 20.48 7.37 -12.08
C ALA A 113 21.75 6.54 -11.79
N LYS A 114 22.40 6.82 -10.68
CA LYS A 114 23.50 6.01 -10.14
C LYS A 114 23.01 4.87 -9.27
N LEU A 115 21.82 5.02 -8.70
CA LEU A 115 21.17 4.03 -7.87
C LEU A 115 19.66 4.19 -7.99
N ILE A 116 18.96 3.06 -8.03
CA ILE A 116 17.51 2.98 -7.85
C ILE A 116 17.26 2.33 -6.49
N ILE A 117 16.50 2.99 -5.62
CA ILE A 117 16.06 2.42 -4.34
C ILE A 117 14.59 2.04 -4.48
N VAL A 118 14.27 0.76 -4.35
CA VAL A 118 12.90 0.23 -4.42
C VAL A 118 12.43 -0.13 -3.03
N ASP A 119 11.36 0.51 -2.52
CA ASP A 119 10.68 0.11 -1.28
C ASP A 119 9.43 -0.71 -1.57
N GLU A 120 8.96 -1.47 -0.57
CA GLU A 120 7.83 -2.41 -0.68
C GLU A 120 7.96 -3.33 -1.90
N CYS A 121 9.15 -3.92 -2.06
CA CYS A 121 9.47 -4.76 -3.22
C CYS A 121 8.76 -6.12 -3.24
N SER A 122 8.07 -6.47 -2.15
CA SER A 122 7.37 -7.75 -1.99
C SER A 122 6.27 -7.97 -3.01
N MET A 123 5.72 -6.91 -3.58
CA MET A 123 4.61 -6.98 -4.54
C MET A 123 5.05 -6.94 -6.01
N VAL A 124 6.36 -6.87 -6.28
CA VAL A 124 6.88 -6.77 -7.65
C VAL A 124 6.92 -8.14 -8.32
N ASP A 125 6.20 -8.28 -9.43
CA ASP A 125 6.20 -9.50 -10.26
C ASP A 125 7.45 -9.64 -11.14
N GLU A 126 7.59 -10.80 -11.77
CA GLU A 126 8.74 -11.15 -12.61
C GLU A 126 8.93 -10.22 -13.81
N GLN A 127 7.85 -9.84 -14.48
CA GLN A 127 7.92 -9.01 -15.68
C GLN A 127 8.41 -7.60 -15.32
N LEU A 128 7.77 -6.97 -14.33
CA LEU A 128 8.11 -5.63 -13.87
C LEU A 128 9.54 -5.57 -13.33
N GLY A 129 9.97 -6.60 -12.62
CA GLY A 129 11.33 -6.74 -12.10
C GLY A 129 12.39 -6.84 -13.20
N ARG A 130 12.19 -7.73 -14.19
CA ARG A 130 13.09 -7.87 -15.35
C ARG A 130 13.16 -6.58 -16.17
N ASP A 131 12.02 -5.92 -16.38
CA ASP A 131 11.95 -4.67 -17.12
C ASP A 131 12.70 -3.54 -16.41
N LEU A 132 12.63 -3.44 -15.08
CA LEU A 132 13.42 -2.51 -14.29
C LEU A 132 14.92 -2.80 -14.39
N MET A 133 15.33 -4.07 -14.28
CA MET A 133 16.73 -4.48 -14.43
C MET A 133 17.30 -4.19 -15.83
N SER A 134 16.45 -4.18 -16.87
CA SER A 134 16.86 -3.92 -18.26
C SER A 134 17.45 -2.52 -18.51
N PHE A 135 17.33 -1.61 -17.54
CA PHE A 135 17.94 -0.27 -17.58
C PHE A 135 19.43 -0.27 -17.19
N GLY A 136 19.95 -1.38 -16.66
CA GLY A 136 21.38 -1.53 -16.34
C GLY A 136 21.89 -0.65 -15.19
N THR A 137 20.97 0.00 -14.47
CA THR A 137 21.29 0.82 -13.30
C THR A 137 21.28 -0.03 -12.04
N PRO A 138 22.22 0.14 -11.09
CA PRO A 138 22.19 -0.58 -9.82
C PRO A 138 20.88 -0.38 -9.06
N ILE A 139 20.33 -1.46 -8.52
CA ILE A 139 19.06 -1.48 -7.79
C ILE A 139 19.30 -1.97 -6.37
N LEU A 140 19.00 -1.13 -5.38
CA LEU A 140 18.87 -1.51 -3.98
C LEU A 140 17.39 -1.76 -3.69
N VAL A 141 17.02 -2.99 -3.34
CA VAL A 141 15.65 -3.33 -2.96
C VAL A 141 15.53 -3.46 -1.45
N LEU A 142 14.51 -2.80 -0.91
CA LEU A 142 14.12 -2.82 0.48
C LEU A 142 12.83 -3.63 0.62
N GLY A 143 12.90 -4.67 1.44
CA GLY A 143 11.80 -5.60 1.63
C GLY A 143 11.62 -5.98 3.09
N ASP A 144 10.41 -6.46 3.40
CA ASP A 144 10.11 -7.09 4.68
C ASP A 144 9.66 -8.54 4.42
N PRO A 145 10.48 -9.55 4.75
CA PRO A 145 10.16 -10.94 4.47
C PRO A 145 9.00 -11.49 5.31
N GLY A 146 8.60 -10.77 6.37
CA GLY A 146 7.43 -11.12 7.19
C GLY A 146 6.10 -10.67 6.57
N GLN A 147 6.13 -9.76 5.58
CA GLN A 147 4.90 -9.27 4.95
C GLN A 147 4.29 -10.28 3.97
N LEU A 148 3.04 -10.02 3.58
CA LEU A 148 2.31 -10.79 2.57
C LEU A 148 3.07 -10.79 1.22
N PRO A 149 3.12 -11.95 0.54
CA PRO A 149 3.66 -12.06 -0.82
C PRO A 149 2.69 -11.42 -1.84
N PRO A 150 3.09 -11.32 -3.13
CA PRO A 150 2.17 -10.92 -4.20
C PRO A 150 0.93 -11.82 -4.23
N ILE A 151 -0.20 -11.25 -4.68
CA ILE A 151 -1.48 -11.98 -4.82
C ILE A 151 -1.41 -13.03 -5.94
N SER A 152 -0.55 -12.84 -6.94
CA SER A 152 -0.35 -13.75 -8.07
C SER A 152 1.11 -13.74 -8.50
N GLY A 153 1.67 -14.94 -8.71
CA GLY A 153 3.09 -15.11 -9.06
C GLY A 153 4.03 -15.08 -7.85
N GLY A 154 5.29 -15.45 -8.08
CA GLY A 154 6.38 -15.23 -7.13
C GLY A 154 6.83 -13.77 -7.12
N GLY A 155 7.42 -13.32 -6.01
CA GLY A 155 7.93 -11.96 -5.90
C GLY A 155 9.35 -11.90 -6.45
N PHE A 156 9.55 -11.18 -7.56
CA PHE A 156 10.83 -11.18 -8.30
C PHE A 156 12.04 -10.87 -7.41
N PHE A 157 11.87 -9.91 -6.50
CA PHE A 157 12.93 -9.52 -5.58
C PHE A 157 12.98 -10.39 -4.31
N THR A 158 11.85 -10.96 -3.89
CA THR A 158 11.70 -11.67 -2.61
C THR A 158 11.84 -13.19 -2.71
N ASP A 159 11.88 -13.76 -3.92
CA ASP A 159 12.04 -15.20 -4.15
C ASP A 159 13.49 -15.68 -3.96
N ALA A 160 14.42 -14.79 -3.62
CA ALA A 160 15.81 -15.11 -3.29
C ALA A 160 16.19 -14.58 -1.90
N GLU A 161 17.20 -15.20 -1.29
CA GLU A 161 17.72 -14.76 0.00
C GLU A 161 18.25 -13.32 -0.07
N PRO A 162 18.07 -12.53 1.00
CA PRO A 162 18.64 -11.20 1.07
C PRO A 162 20.16 -11.23 1.16
N ASP A 163 20.82 -10.27 0.52
CA ASP A 163 22.25 -10.02 0.69
C ASP A 163 22.57 -9.51 2.11
N MET A 164 21.60 -8.83 2.74
CA MET A 164 21.66 -8.42 4.13
C MET A 164 20.26 -8.42 4.77
N LEU A 165 20.11 -9.07 5.93
CA LEU A 165 18.87 -9.09 6.69
C LEU A 165 19.05 -8.33 8.01
N LEU A 166 18.28 -7.25 8.18
CA LEU A 166 18.18 -6.51 9.43
C LEU A 166 17.18 -7.21 10.36
N THR A 167 17.65 -7.61 11.53
CA THR A 167 16.88 -8.32 12.54
C THR A 167 16.79 -7.53 13.84
N GLU A 168 17.74 -6.62 14.08
CA GLU A 168 17.78 -5.79 15.27
C GLU A 168 16.83 -4.60 15.17
N ILE A 169 15.89 -4.52 16.11
CA ILE A 169 14.95 -3.40 16.21
C ILE A 169 15.61 -2.26 16.98
N HIS A 170 15.37 -1.03 16.49
CA HIS A 170 15.82 0.19 17.15
C HIS A 170 15.36 0.28 18.59
N ARG A 171 16.20 0.84 19.47
CA ARG A 171 15.91 0.95 20.90
C ARG A 171 14.56 1.63 21.16
N GLN A 172 14.20 2.67 20.39
CA GLN A 172 12.91 3.35 20.50
C GLN A 172 11.70 2.49 20.09
N ALA A 173 11.92 1.44 19.30
CA ALA A 173 10.86 0.54 18.82
C ALA A 173 10.78 -0.78 19.63
N ARG A 174 11.73 -1.06 20.53
CA ARG A 174 11.72 -2.26 21.39
C ARG A 174 10.60 -2.23 22.43
N ASP A 175 10.31 -1.05 22.95
CA ASP A 175 9.27 -0.87 23.96
C ASP A 175 7.88 -0.62 23.33
N ASN A 176 7.74 -0.76 22.00
CA ASN A 176 6.48 -0.59 21.31
C ASN A 176 5.69 -1.92 21.27
N PRO A 177 4.54 -2.02 21.99
CA PRO A 177 3.69 -3.21 22.03
C PRO A 177 3.25 -3.71 20.65
N ILE A 178 3.01 -2.81 19.69
CA ILE A 178 2.60 -3.16 18.33
C ILE A 178 3.72 -3.94 17.62
N ILE A 179 4.97 -3.49 17.77
CA ILE A 179 6.13 -4.16 17.17
C ILE A 179 6.36 -5.50 17.86
N ALA A 180 6.28 -5.58 19.18
CA ALA A 180 6.39 -6.83 19.93
C ALA A 180 5.33 -7.85 19.46
N MET A 181 4.08 -7.41 19.34
CA MET A 181 2.96 -8.23 18.85
C MET A 181 3.19 -8.73 17.42
N ALA A 182 3.75 -7.90 16.54
CA ALA A 182 4.10 -8.31 15.18
C ALA A 182 5.16 -9.43 15.19
N LEU A 183 6.21 -9.29 16.02
CA LEU A 183 7.25 -10.32 16.14
C LEU A 183 6.70 -11.63 16.70
N ASP A 184 5.83 -11.55 17.70
CA ASP A 184 5.16 -12.71 18.28
C ASP A 184 4.41 -13.50 17.22
N VAL A 185 3.55 -12.82 16.45
CA VAL A 185 2.81 -13.44 15.34
C VAL A 185 3.74 -14.06 14.31
N ARG A 186 4.81 -13.35 13.93
CA ARG A 186 5.78 -13.85 12.95
C ARG A 186 6.44 -15.14 13.42
N GLU A 187 6.71 -15.26 14.71
CA GLU A 187 7.30 -16.45 15.32
C GLU A 187 6.27 -17.55 15.64
N GLY A 188 5.03 -17.38 15.18
CA GLY A 188 3.94 -18.34 15.37
C GLY A 188 3.34 -18.33 16.79
N ARG A 189 3.66 -17.31 17.61
CA ARG A 189 3.02 -17.15 18.91
C ARG A 189 1.60 -16.63 18.75
N GLU A 190 0.72 -17.13 19.61
CA GLU A 190 -0.68 -16.73 19.61
C GLU A 190 -0.88 -15.38 20.32
N LEU A 191 -1.78 -14.57 19.77
CA LEU A 191 -2.22 -13.32 20.37
C LEU A 191 -3.16 -13.58 21.55
N MET A 192 -2.68 -13.31 22.75
CA MET A 192 -3.49 -13.43 23.96
C MET A 192 -4.40 -12.21 24.14
N TYR A 193 -5.59 -12.42 24.70
CA TYR A 193 -6.48 -11.32 25.07
C TYR A 193 -5.84 -10.48 26.18
N GLY A 194 -5.96 -9.16 26.07
CA GLY A 194 -5.41 -8.23 27.05
C GLY A 194 -5.12 -6.84 26.50
N ASP A 195 -4.83 -5.93 27.42
CA ASP A 195 -4.34 -4.58 27.15
C ASP A 195 -2.82 -4.56 27.36
N TYR A 196 -2.10 -4.12 26.32
CA TYR A 196 -0.65 -3.99 26.28
C TYR A 196 -0.21 -2.52 26.19
N GLY A 197 -1.10 -1.58 26.53
CA GLY A 197 -0.86 -0.15 26.47
C GLY A 197 -1.35 0.45 25.15
N THR A 198 -0.45 0.56 24.17
CA THR A 198 -0.83 1.06 22.83
C THR A 198 -1.39 -0.01 21.91
N ALA A 199 -1.34 -1.27 22.31
CA ALA A 199 -1.96 -2.39 21.60
C ALA A 199 -2.89 -3.14 22.54
N GLN A 200 -4.03 -3.62 22.03
CA GLN A 200 -4.93 -4.50 22.79
C GLN A 200 -5.53 -5.59 21.91
N VAL A 201 -5.91 -6.70 22.52
CA VAL A 201 -6.60 -7.82 21.88
C VAL A 201 -7.89 -8.07 22.63
N ILE A 202 -9.02 -7.93 21.95
CA ILE A 202 -10.37 -8.01 22.52
C ILE A 202 -11.23 -9.04 21.80
N ALA A 203 -12.29 -9.52 22.46
CA ALA A 203 -13.25 -10.41 21.82
C ALA A 203 -14.24 -9.60 20.96
N LYS A 204 -14.84 -10.26 19.97
CA LYS A 204 -15.91 -9.65 19.15
C LYS A 204 -17.06 -9.04 19.95
N GLY A 205 -17.37 -9.58 21.13
CA GLY A 205 -18.42 -9.08 22.02
C GLY A 205 -18.08 -7.75 22.69
N ASP A 206 -16.79 -7.40 22.78
CA ASP A 206 -16.30 -6.20 23.46
C ASP A 206 -16.15 -5.01 22.50
N VAL A 207 -16.46 -5.20 21.22
CA VAL A 207 -16.38 -4.15 20.20
C VAL A 207 -17.50 -3.14 20.43
N THR A 208 -17.12 -1.91 20.79
CA THR A 208 -18.05 -0.78 20.90
C THR A 208 -18.17 -0.03 19.58
N GLN A 209 -19.26 0.73 19.42
CA GLN A 209 -19.45 1.60 18.26
C GLN A 209 -18.36 2.68 18.19
N ASP A 210 -18.04 3.32 19.31
CA ASP A 210 -17.05 4.39 19.38
C ASP A 210 -15.66 3.90 18.96
N LEU A 211 -15.27 2.69 19.40
CA LEU A 211 -13.99 2.08 19.01
C LEU A 211 -13.79 2.05 17.49
N VAL A 212 -14.82 1.67 16.73
CA VAL A 212 -14.71 1.53 15.27
C VAL A 212 -14.90 2.89 14.57
N LEU A 213 -15.64 3.83 15.17
CA LEU A 213 -15.86 5.16 14.62
C LEU A 213 -14.68 6.10 14.80
N ASP A 214 -13.90 5.91 15.89
CA ASP A 214 -12.70 6.67 16.25
C ASP A 214 -11.42 6.09 15.61
N ALA A 215 -11.52 4.94 14.97
CA ALA A 215 -10.42 4.36 14.20
C ALA A 215 -10.13 5.20 12.97
N ASP A 216 -8.86 5.54 12.73
CA ASP A 216 -8.43 6.13 11.46
C ASP A 216 -8.68 5.13 10.32
N GLN A 217 -8.44 3.84 10.60
CA GLN A 217 -8.69 2.78 9.64
C GLN A 217 -9.14 1.48 10.30
N VAL A 218 -10.19 0.89 9.72
CA VAL A 218 -10.61 -0.49 10.00
C VAL A 218 -10.00 -1.42 8.97
N LEU A 219 -9.38 -2.51 9.43
CA LEU A 219 -8.78 -3.53 8.58
C LEU A 219 -9.48 -4.88 8.74
N VAL A 220 -9.72 -5.54 7.60
CA VAL A 220 -10.40 -6.84 7.52
C VAL A 220 -9.71 -7.76 6.50
N GLY A 221 -10.08 -9.03 6.44
CA GLY A 221 -9.49 -9.98 5.49
C GLY A 221 -10.14 -9.93 4.12
N THR A 222 -11.45 -10.10 4.06
CA THR A 222 -12.16 -10.38 2.80
C THR A 222 -12.89 -9.17 2.23
N ASN A 223 -13.06 -9.13 0.90
CA ASN A 223 -13.88 -8.09 0.25
C ASN A 223 -15.34 -8.10 0.70
N ARG A 224 -15.88 -9.30 1.00
CA ARG A 224 -17.23 -9.46 1.56
C ARG A 224 -17.35 -8.77 2.91
N THR A 225 -16.41 -9.02 3.82
CA THR A 225 -16.39 -8.34 5.12
C THR A 225 -16.19 -6.84 4.95
N ARG A 226 -15.26 -6.42 4.07
CA ARG A 226 -14.99 -5.00 3.77
C ARG A 226 -16.26 -4.27 3.36
N ARG A 227 -17.01 -4.79 2.39
CA ARG A 227 -18.29 -4.22 1.92
C ARG A 227 -19.30 -4.11 3.06
N ARG A 228 -19.48 -5.18 3.84
CA ARG A 228 -20.39 -5.20 4.99
C ARG A 228 -20.03 -4.14 6.04
N TYR A 229 -18.75 -4.05 6.42
CA TYR A 229 -18.29 -3.07 7.42
C TYR A 229 -18.39 -1.65 6.91
N ASN A 230 -18.09 -1.40 5.63
CA ASN A 230 -18.29 -0.09 5.01
C ASN A 230 -19.75 0.37 5.08
N MET A 231 -20.71 -0.50 4.75
CA MET A 231 -22.13 -0.17 4.86
C MET A 231 -22.54 0.08 6.31
N ARG A 232 -22.08 -0.77 7.24
CA ARG A 232 -22.38 -0.59 8.66
C ARG A 232 -21.80 0.72 9.22
N LEU A 233 -20.56 1.06 8.87
CA LEU A 233 -19.93 2.31 9.33
C LEU A 233 -20.59 3.55 8.74
N ARG A 234 -21.10 3.45 7.50
CA ARG A 234 -21.95 4.49 6.91
C ARG A 234 -23.23 4.70 7.72
N GLU A 235 -23.94 3.62 8.02
CA GLU A 235 -25.17 3.68 8.84
C GLU A 235 -24.91 4.30 10.21
N LEU A 236 -23.84 3.87 10.90
CA LEU A 236 -23.47 4.39 12.22
C LEU A 236 -23.09 5.88 12.18
N LYS A 237 -22.57 6.37 11.06
CA LYS A 237 -22.30 7.80 10.82
C LYS A 237 -23.52 8.57 10.29
N GLY A 238 -24.68 7.93 10.18
CA GLY A 238 -25.95 8.56 9.81
C GLY A 238 -26.19 8.72 8.30
N PHE A 239 -25.39 8.08 7.45
CA PHE A 239 -25.61 8.10 6.01
C PHE A 239 -26.73 7.15 5.61
N THR A 240 -27.68 7.65 4.81
CA THR A 240 -28.89 6.91 4.42
C THR A 240 -29.01 6.68 2.91
N ALA A 241 -28.21 7.40 2.11
CA ALA A 241 -28.22 7.21 0.66
C ALA A 241 -27.44 5.97 0.23
N SER A 242 -27.85 5.38 -0.90
CA SER A 242 -27.15 4.29 -1.58
C SER A 242 -25.87 4.72 -2.30
N TYR A 243 -25.54 6.02 -2.27
CA TYR A 243 -24.40 6.61 -2.95
C TYR A 243 -23.64 7.57 -2.02
N PRO A 244 -22.40 7.97 -2.37
CA PRO A 244 -21.58 8.84 -1.50
C PRO A 244 -22.20 10.22 -1.25
N GLN A 245 -22.12 10.69 -0.01
CA GLN A 245 -22.65 11.96 0.50
C GLN A 245 -21.51 12.83 1.09
N ALA A 246 -21.79 14.09 1.40
CA ALA A 246 -20.85 14.99 2.08
C ALA A 246 -20.34 14.36 3.39
N GLY A 247 -19.02 14.31 3.59
CA GLY A 247 -18.38 13.70 4.74
C GLY A 247 -18.02 12.22 4.56
N ASP A 248 -18.44 11.56 3.47
CA ASP A 248 -18.07 10.17 3.23
C ASP A 248 -16.58 9.96 3.02
N LYS A 249 -16.08 8.80 3.49
CA LYS A 249 -14.73 8.32 3.22
C LYS A 249 -14.74 7.33 2.05
N LEU A 250 -13.96 7.63 1.02
CA LEU A 250 -13.82 6.83 -0.19
C LEU A 250 -12.38 6.34 -0.37
N VAL A 251 -12.21 5.21 -1.03
CA VAL A 251 -10.92 4.68 -1.51
C VAL A 251 -10.91 4.67 -3.03
N CYS A 252 -9.86 5.21 -3.62
CA CYS A 252 -9.65 5.18 -5.06
C CYS A 252 -9.18 3.78 -5.49
N LEU A 253 -9.78 3.22 -6.53
CA LEU A 253 -9.48 1.88 -7.03
C LEU A 253 -8.67 1.88 -8.33
N ARG A 254 -8.54 3.03 -9.00
CA ARG A 254 -7.80 3.15 -10.27
C ARG A 254 -7.05 4.46 -10.34
N ASN A 255 -5.78 4.39 -10.74
CA ASN A 255 -4.95 5.58 -10.94
C ASN A 255 -5.56 6.51 -12.00
N ASP A 256 -5.56 7.81 -11.73
CA ASP A 256 -5.79 8.87 -12.71
C ASP A 256 -4.78 10.01 -12.44
N PRO A 257 -3.62 9.99 -13.11
CA PRO A 257 -2.56 10.98 -12.89
C PRO A 257 -3.01 12.41 -13.19
N ALA A 258 -3.95 12.62 -14.12
CA ALA A 258 -4.43 13.96 -14.47
C ALA A 258 -5.21 14.62 -13.32
N LYS A 259 -5.81 13.79 -12.45
CA LYS A 259 -6.54 14.22 -11.25
C LYS A 259 -5.76 13.98 -9.95
N GLY A 260 -4.53 13.47 -10.03
CA GLY A 260 -3.73 13.09 -8.85
C GLY A 260 -4.30 11.89 -8.08
N LEU A 261 -5.15 11.07 -8.69
CA LEU A 261 -5.75 9.91 -8.03
C LEU A 261 -4.80 8.72 -8.07
N LEU A 262 -4.55 8.12 -6.90
CA LEU A 262 -3.74 6.91 -6.78
C LEU A 262 -4.59 5.76 -6.23
N ASN A 263 -4.45 4.57 -6.83
CA ASN A 263 -5.09 3.36 -6.32
C ASN A 263 -4.66 3.08 -4.88
N GLY A 264 -5.64 2.87 -4.01
CA GLY A 264 -5.48 2.70 -2.57
C GLY A 264 -5.48 3.99 -1.76
N SER A 265 -5.44 5.18 -2.40
CA SER A 265 -5.51 6.45 -1.67
C SER A 265 -6.91 6.72 -1.12
N LEU A 266 -6.95 7.34 0.06
CA LEU A 266 -8.18 7.68 0.79
C LEU A 266 -8.57 9.13 0.58
N TRP A 267 -9.87 9.37 0.46
CA TRP A 267 -10.45 10.66 0.09
C TRP A 267 -11.71 10.92 0.89
N LYS A 268 -11.86 12.16 1.37
CA LYS A 268 -13.06 12.65 2.03
C LYS A 268 -13.94 13.43 1.06
N VAL A 269 -15.23 13.14 1.05
CA VAL A 269 -16.21 13.86 0.23
C VAL A 269 -16.52 15.23 0.88
N MET A 270 -16.38 16.30 0.10
CA MET A 270 -16.63 17.68 0.56
C MET A 270 -18.00 18.22 0.15
N THR A 271 -18.43 17.88 -1.08
CA THR A 271 -19.61 18.30 -1.87
C THR A 271 -20.18 19.72 -1.74
N ALA A 272 -20.37 20.35 -2.92
CA ALA A 272 -21.10 21.60 -3.11
C ALA A 272 -22.04 21.62 -4.35
N SER A 273 -22.17 20.53 -5.14
CA SER A 273 -22.94 20.53 -6.40
C SER A 273 -24.30 19.83 -6.28
N ARG A 274 -25.33 20.40 -6.91
CA ARG A 274 -26.61 19.71 -7.15
C ARG A 274 -26.34 18.37 -7.84
N GLU A 275 -26.76 17.29 -7.21
CA GLU A 275 -26.65 15.94 -7.75
C GLU A 275 -27.36 15.86 -9.11
N THR A 276 -26.60 15.69 -10.18
CA THR A 276 -27.17 15.31 -11.48
C THR A 276 -27.39 13.81 -11.50
N VAL A 277 -28.54 13.37 -11.00
CA VAL A 277 -28.86 11.94 -10.89
C VAL A 277 -29.31 11.39 -12.24
N LYS A 278 -28.34 11.01 -13.09
CA LYS A 278 -28.26 9.78 -13.90
C LYS A 278 -27.45 9.99 -15.19
N PRO A 279 -26.52 9.06 -15.54
CA PRO A 279 -26.04 7.92 -14.75
C PRO A 279 -24.86 8.24 -13.80
N GLY A 280 -24.32 9.46 -13.82
CA GLY A 280 -23.10 9.83 -13.09
C GLY A 280 -23.30 10.80 -11.94
N ILE A 281 -22.48 10.71 -10.89
CA ILE A 281 -22.45 11.63 -9.75
C ILE A 281 -21.15 12.41 -9.80
N ASN A 282 -21.22 13.74 -9.86
CA ASN A 282 -20.03 14.59 -9.77
C ASN A 282 -19.80 14.98 -8.31
N ILE A 283 -18.60 14.74 -7.81
CA ILE A 283 -18.23 14.93 -6.40
C ILE A 283 -16.92 15.69 -6.31
N LEU A 284 -16.84 16.62 -5.35
CA LEU A 284 -15.57 17.21 -4.93
C LEU A 284 -15.05 16.41 -3.73
N VAL A 285 -13.84 15.88 -3.83
CA VAL A 285 -13.16 15.15 -2.77
C VAL A 285 -11.87 15.85 -2.38
N THR A 286 -11.44 15.69 -1.14
CA THR A 286 -10.11 16.10 -0.66
C THR A 286 -9.35 14.86 -0.19
N PRO A 287 -8.01 14.78 -0.33
CA PRO A 287 -7.24 13.73 0.30
C PRO A 287 -7.52 13.71 1.80
N GLU A 288 -7.61 12.52 2.39
CA GLU A 288 -7.77 12.38 3.84
C GLU A 288 -6.46 12.59 4.60
N GLU A 289 -5.35 12.32 3.94
CA GLU A 289 -4.00 12.53 4.47
C GLU A 289 -3.47 13.88 4.01
N ASP A 290 -2.66 14.52 4.85
CA ASP A 290 -1.88 15.71 4.49
C ASP A 290 -0.81 15.34 3.44
N ASP A 291 -1.23 15.23 2.19
CA ASP A 291 -0.34 15.15 1.02
C ASP A 291 -0.14 16.58 0.49
N PRO A 292 1.03 17.21 0.71
CA PRO A 292 1.31 18.57 0.24
C PRO A 292 1.25 18.69 -1.29
N ASP A 293 1.35 17.57 -2.02
CA ASP A 293 1.27 17.53 -3.49
C ASP A 293 -0.16 17.30 -4.01
N ARG A 294 -1.15 17.05 -3.14
CA ARG A 294 -2.55 16.81 -3.55
C ARG A 294 -3.53 17.79 -2.95
N GLY A 295 -4.19 18.52 -3.84
CA GLY A 295 -5.37 19.31 -3.51
C GLY A 295 -6.67 18.52 -3.72
N ALA A 296 -7.79 19.23 -3.53
CA ALA A 296 -9.11 18.69 -3.82
C ALA A 296 -9.25 18.28 -5.31
N ALA A 297 -9.90 17.15 -5.56
CA ALA A 297 -10.13 16.61 -6.90
C ALA A 297 -11.64 16.56 -7.22
N LYS A 298 -12.00 16.88 -8.46
CA LYS A 298 -13.35 16.67 -8.99
C LYS A 298 -13.41 15.30 -9.64
N ILE A 299 -14.25 14.43 -9.10
CA ILE A 299 -14.42 13.06 -9.58
C ILE A 299 -15.83 12.85 -10.10
N LYS A 300 -15.98 11.92 -11.04
CA LYS A 300 -17.25 11.53 -11.64
C LYS A 300 -17.48 10.04 -11.39
N LEU A 301 -18.37 9.72 -10.46
CA LEU A 301 -18.68 8.36 -10.04
C LEU A 301 -19.86 7.79 -10.82
N LEU A 302 -19.86 6.47 -11.02
CA LEU A 302 -21.02 5.76 -11.56
C LEU A 302 -21.96 5.37 -10.42
N LYS A 303 -23.18 5.91 -10.39
CA LYS A 303 -24.14 5.67 -9.30
C LYS A 303 -24.43 4.18 -9.10
N ALA A 304 -24.64 3.45 -10.19
CA ALA A 304 -24.93 2.02 -10.17
C ALA A 304 -23.85 1.17 -9.46
N ALA A 305 -22.58 1.60 -9.50
CA ALA A 305 -21.48 0.88 -8.83
C ALA A 305 -21.57 0.91 -7.29
N PHE A 306 -22.32 1.86 -6.73
CA PHE A 306 -22.58 1.97 -5.29
C PHE A 306 -23.93 1.37 -4.89
N GLU A 307 -24.92 1.43 -5.79
CA GLU A 307 -26.25 0.85 -5.57
C GLU A 307 -26.23 -0.68 -5.64
N ASP A 308 -25.49 -1.23 -6.60
CA ASP A 308 -25.29 -2.68 -6.76
C ASP A 308 -23.82 -2.98 -7.04
N PRO A 309 -22.99 -3.17 -5.99
CA PRO A 309 -21.57 -3.46 -6.13
C PRO A 309 -21.25 -4.82 -6.78
N GLU A 310 -22.24 -5.71 -6.93
CA GLU A 310 -22.08 -7.01 -7.61
C GLU A 310 -22.57 -6.94 -9.07
N ALA A 311 -23.17 -5.82 -9.50
CA ALA A 311 -23.59 -5.64 -10.88
C ALA A 311 -22.39 -5.74 -11.82
N ASP A 312 -22.54 -6.58 -12.83
CA ASP A 312 -21.59 -6.65 -13.94
C ASP A 312 -21.77 -5.43 -14.85
N ILE A 313 -20.94 -4.41 -14.64
CA ILE A 313 -20.98 -3.16 -15.40
C ILE A 313 -19.99 -3.26 -16.57
N PRO A 314 -20.44 -3.11 -17.83
CA PRO A 314 -19.55 -3.16 -18.99
C PRO A 314 -18.38 -2.17 -18.89
N TRP A 315 -17.18 -2.60 -19.26
CA TRP A 315 -15.97 -1.78 -19.21
C TRP A 315 -16.10 -0.44 -19.97
N GLN A 316 -16.77 -0.45 -21.14
CA GLN A 316 -17.00 0.78 -21.92
C GLN A 316 -17.79 1.84 -21.15
N THR A 317 -18.67 1.42 -20.25
CA THR A 317 -19.37 2.31 -19.32
C THR A 317 -18.43 2.70 -18.19
N LYS A 318 -17.80 1.72 -17.53
CA LYS A 318 -16.94 1.94 -16.35
C LYS A 318 -15.76 2.87 -16.63
N LYS A 319 -15.15 2.81 -17.82
CA LYS A 319 -14.00 3.65 -18.19
C LYS A 319 -14.31 5.16 -18.28
N ARG A 320 -15.59 5.53 -18.37
CA ARG A 320 -16.04 6.94 -18.42
C ARG A 320 -16.17 7.59 -17.04
N PHE A 321 -15.97 6.81 -15.97
CA PHE A 321 -16.11 7.22 -14.58
C PHE A 321 -14.83 6.93 -13.81
N ASP A 322 -14.61 7.67 -12.74
CA ASP A 322 -13.57 7.39 -11.76
C ASP A 322 -13.96 6.17 -10.92
N ASP A 323 -13.00 5.29 -10.64
CA ASP A 323 -13.25 4.03 -9.93
C ASP A 323 -12.97 4.23 -8.44
N PHE A 324 -14.02 4.17 -7.62
CA PHE A 324 -13.97 4.37 -6.18
C PHE A 324 -14.92 3.39 -5.49
N ASP A 325 -14.62 3.13 -4.22
CA ASP A 325 -15.50 2.43 -3.29
C ASP A 325 -15.41 3.12 -1.92
N TYR A 326 -16.16 2.67 -0.92
CA TYR A 326 -16.07 3.16 0.44
C TYR A 326 -14.75 2.75 1.11
N GLY A 327 -14.15 3.70 1.83
CA GLY A 327 -12.81 3.59 2.43
C GLY A 327 -12.79 3.41 3.94
N TYR A 328 -13.93 3.31 4.63
CA TYR A 328 -13.97 3.15 6.10
C TYR A 328 -13.30 1.86 6.56
N ALA A 329 -13.50 0.77 5.82
CA ALA A 329 -12.82 -0.50 5.99
C ALA A 329 -12.03 -0.85 4.72
N LEU A 330 -10.82 -1.37 4.91
CA LEU A 330 -9.95 -1.87 3.83
C LEU A 330 -9.56 -3.33 4.10
N THR A 331 -9.30 -4.07 3.03
CA THR A 331 -8.65 -5.37 3.21
C THR A 331 -7.17 -5.17 3.54
N VAL A 332 -6.57 -6.06 4.34
CA VAL A 332 -5.13 -5.98 4.67
C VAL A 332 -4.25 -5.94 3.41
N HIS A 333 -4.59 -6.69 2.36
CA HIS A 333 -3.91 -6.63 1.07
C HIS A 333 -3.93 -5.22 0.44
N LYS A 334 -5.08 -4.53 0.49
CA LYS A 334 -5.18 -3.14 -0.01
C LYS A 334 -4.49 -2.13 0.90
N ALA A 335 -4.25 -2.48 2.15
CA ALA A 335 -3.58 -1.63 3.13
C ALA A 335 -2.04 -1.71 3.07
N GLN A 336 -1.46 -2.63 2.27
CA GLN A 336 0.00 -2.73 2.10
C GLN A 336 0.60 -1.42 1.62
N GLY A 337 1.72 -1.01 2.23
CA GLY A 337 2.37 0.28 1.99
C GLY A 337 1.66 1.50 2.59
N SER A 338 0.55 1.31 3.31
CA SER A 338 -0.12 2.37 4.09
C SER A 338 0.20 2.27 5.58
N GLN A 339 -0.01 3.35 6.33
CA GLN A 339 0.16 3.37 7.78
C GLN A 339 -0.84 4.39 8.36
N TRP A 340 -1.41 4.09 9.53
CA TRP A 340 -2.34 4.96 10.26
C TRP A 340 -1.99 4.98 11.74
N ASP A 341 -2.36 6.04 12.45
CA ASP A 341 -2.05 6.18 13.86
C ASP A 341 -2.93 5.23 14.69
N ASN A 342 -4.23 5.17 14.44
CA ASN A 342 -5.17 4.29 15.14
C ASN A 342 -5.84 3.26 14.20
N VAL A 343 -5.52 1.97 14.39
CA VAL A 343 -6.06 0.86 13.58
C VAL A 343 -6.91 -0.08 14.42
N VAL A 344 -8.10 -0.41 13.91
CA VAL A 344 -8.92 -1.54 14.40
C VAL A 344 -8.85 -2.68 13.39
N LEU A 345 -8.24 -3.79 13.80
CA LEU A 345 -8.05 -4.98 12.98
C LEU A 345 -9.03 -6.07 13.39
N PHE A 346 -9.92 -6.47 12.49
CA PHE A 346 -10.69 -7.71 12.65
C PHE A 346 -9.87 -8.88 12.14
N ASP A 347 -9.47 -9.78 13.04
CA ASP A 347 -8.67 -10.97 12.71
C ASP A 347 -9.51 -11.93 11.86
N GLU A 348 -9.23 -11.91 10.55
CA GLU A 348 -9.73 -12.86 9.57
C GLU A 348 -8.60 -13.73 9.01
N SER A 349 -7.51 -13.86 9.76
CA SER A 349 -6.29 -14.59 9.34
C SER A 349 -6.56 -16.05 9.01
N PHE A 350 -7.60 -16.64 9.61
CA PHE A 350 -8.09 -17.99 9.31
C PHE A 350 -8.47 -18.20 7.83
N ALA A 351 -8.83 -17.13 7.11
CA ALA A 351 -9.15 -17.20 5.69
C ALA A 351 -7.90 -17.40 4.81
N PHE A 352 -6.70 -17.19 5.37
CA PHE A 352 -5.43 -17.15 4.64
C PHE A 352 -4.46 -18.30 4.98
N ARG A 353 -4.93 -19.32 5.72
CA ARG A 353 -4.25 -20.61 6.01
C ARG A 353 -2.72 -20.52 6.03
N ASP A 354 -2.05 -20.89 4.94
CA ASP A 354 -0.59 -21.01 4.82
C ASP A 354 0.17 -19.67 4.95
N THR A 355 -0.55 -18.55 4.90
CA THR A 355 -0.03 -17.18 5.04
C THR A 355 -0.63 -16.44 6.23
N ARG A 356 -1.26 -17.16 7.18
CA ARG A 356 -1.94 -16.60 8.35
C ARG A 356 -1.06 -15.63 9.13
N GLU A 357 0.16 -16.05 9.47
CA GLU A 357 1.11 -15.27 10.26
C GLU A 357 1.56 -14.03 9.49
N ARG A 358 1.84 -14.17 8.19
CA ARG A 358 2.21 -13.05 7.31
C ARG A 358 1.07 -12.04 7.17
N TRP A 359 -0.16 -12.53 7.09
CA TRP A 359 -1.36 -11.69 7.03
C TRP A 359 -1.51 -10.86 8.31
N LEU A 360 -1.44 -11.51 9.47
CA LEU A 360 -1.53 -10.83 10.77
C LEU A 360 -0.37 -9.86 10.96
N TYR A 361 0.87 -10.27 10.66
CA TYR A 361 2.04 -9.41 10.71
C TYR A 361 1.87 -8.16 9.84
N THR A 362 1.43 -8.35 8.59
CA THR A 362 1.18 -7.23 7.67
C THR A 362 0.12 -6.28 8.23
N ALA A 363 -0.95 -6.82 8.81
CA ALA A 363 -2.04 -6.05 9.38
C ALA A 363 -1.62 -5.24 10.62
N ILE A 364 -0.92 -5.88 11.57
CA ILE A 364 -0.43 -5.26 12.81
C ILE A 364 0.53 -4.12 12.48
N THR A 365 1.43 -4.32 11.51
CA THR A 365 2.42 -3.30 11.11
C THR A 365 1.84 -2.10 10.35
N ARG A 366 0.51 -2.06 10.11
CA ARG A 366 -0.17 -0.86 9.58
C ARG A 366 -0.45 0.19 10.66
N ALA A 367 -0.44 -0.20 11.94
CA ALA A 367 -0.64 0.72 13.05
C ALA A 367 0.68 1.40 13.44
N ALA A 368 0.66 2.73 13.59
CA ALA A 368 1.81 3.51 14.07
C ALA A 368 1.75 3.74 15.59
N GLU A 369 0.59 4.14 16.11
CA GLU A 369 0.44 4.59 17.49
C GLU A 369 -0.47 3.71 18.34
N ARG A 370 -1.60 3.24 17.80
CA ARG A 370 -2.62 2.46 18.50
C ARG A 370 -3.14 1.32 17.64
N LEU A 371 -3.27 0.15 18.25
CA LEU A 371 -3.80 -1.05 17.61
C LEU A 371 -4.84 -1.73 18.51
N THR A 372 -6.00 -2.03 17.95
CA THR A 372 -6.96 -2.94 18.57
C THR A 372 -7.20 -4.13 17.65
N VAL A 373 -6.85 -5.34 18.11
CA VAL A 373 -7.12 -6.60 17.40
C VAL A 373 -8.39 -7.22 17.95
N VAL A 374 -9.35 -7.52 17.08
CA VAL A 374 -10.62 -8.18 17.42
C VAL A 374 -10.55 -9.63 16.95
N ARG A 375 -10.59 -10.59 17.89
CA ARG A 375 -10.55 -12.05 17.59
C ARG A 375 -11.92 -12.72 17.76
#